data_AF-A0A412YJX5-F1
#
_entry.id   AF-A0A412YJX5-F1
#
_cell.length_a   1.000
_cell.length_b   1.000
_cell.length_c   1.000
_cell.angle_alpha   90.00
_cell.angle_beta   90.00
_cell.angle_gamma   90.00
#
_symmetry.space_group_name_H-M   'P 1'
#
loop_
_entity.id
_entity.type
_entity.pdbx_description
1 polymer ?
#
loop_
_entity_poly.entity_id
_entity_poly.type
_entity_poly.pdbx_seq_one_letter_code
_entity_poly.pdbx_strand_id
1 'polypeptide(L)' 'METSTPIKPTLLEMEIGAKVTFPKDRRKSVRTTASDIKTDEGKVFTTWIEDDKLFVKRNK' A
#
# COMPACT_ATOMS: atom_id res chain seq x y z
N MET A 1 -12.75 -19.24 -3.45
CA MET A 1 -11.38 -18.77 -3.18
C MET A 1 -11.41 -17.26 -3.31
N GLU A 2 -11.40 -16.54 -2.19
CA GLU A 2 -11.44 -15.07 -2.18
C GLU A 2 -10.11 -14.56 -2.76
N THR A 3 -10.15 -14.04 -3.99
CA THR A 3 -8.99 -13.45 -4.67
C THR A 3 -8.64 -12.11 -4.01
N SER A 4 -8.10 -12.19 -2.80
CA SER A 4 -7.55 -11.05 -2.10
C SER A 4 -6.19 -10.72 -2.70
N THR A 5 -6.11 -9.69 -3.54
CA THR A 5 -4.82 -9.18 -4.04
C THR A 5 -3.92 -8.90 -2.84
N PRO A 6 -2.77 -9.59 -2.72
CA PRO A 6 -1.96 -9.54 -1.51
C PRO A 6 -1.27 -8.17 -1.39
N ILE A 7 -1.57 -7.44 -0.31
CA ILE A 7 -1.13 -6.04 -0.10
C ILE A 7 0.40 -5.96 0.07
N LYS A 8 0.98 -6.87 0.85
CA LYS A 8 2.41 -6.89 1.18
C LYS A 8 3.31 -7.05 -0.05
N PRO A 9 3.17 -8.07 -0.91
CA PRO A 9 3.99 -8.20 -2.11
C PRO A 9 3.77 -7.03 -3.07
N THR A 10 2.52 -6.56 -3.25
CA THR A 10 2.22 -5.41 -4.10
C THR A 10 3.00 -4.16 -3.65
N LEU A 11 3.06 -3.87 -2.35
CA LEU A 11 3.83 -2.74 -1.81
C LEU A 11 5.34 -2.97 -1.85
N LEU A 12 5.80 -4.22 -1.72
CA LEU A 12 7.23 -4.57 -1.75
C LEU A 12 7.82 -4.48 -3.16
N GLU A 13 7.08 -4.96 -4.16
CA GLU A 13 7.43 -4.94 -5.59
C GLU A 13 7.18 -3.57 -6.24
N MET A 14 6.41 -2.69 -5.59
CA MET A 14 6.21 -1.31 -6.08
C MET A 14 7.54 -0.58 -6.25
N GLU A 15 7.77 -0.01 -7.42
CA GLU A 15 8.92 0.86 -7.67
C GLU A 15 8.76 2.24 -7.02
N ILE A 16 9.88 2.95 -6.83
CA ILE A 16 9.86 4.32 -6.30
C ILE A 16 9.13 5.22 -7.30
N GLY A 17 8.12 5.96 -6.84
CA GLY A 17 7.26 6.78 -7.69
C GLY A 17 6.02 6.06 -8.21
N ALA A 18 5.95 4.73 -8.13
CA ALA A 18 4.78 3.96 -8.51
C ALA A 18 3.58 4.31 -7.61
N LYS A 19 2.38 4.19 -8.19
CA LYS A 19 1.10 4.40 -7.51
C LYS A 19 0.23 3.17 -7.70
N VAL A 20 -0.40 2.74 -6.61
CA VAL A 20 -1.38 1.65 -6.61
C VAL A 20 -2.64 2.10 -5.89
N THR A 21 -3.76 1.49 -6.24
CA THR A 21 -5.05 1.78 -5.62
C THR A 21 -5.58 0.54 -4.92
N PHE A 22 -6.08 0.72 -3.71
CA PHE A 22 -6.75 -0.29 -2.92
C PHE A 22 -8.18 0.13 -2.58
N PRO A 23 -9.07 -0.82 -2.29
CA PRO A 23 -10.36 -0.52 -1.69
C PRO A 23 -10.18 0.14 -0.32
N LYS A 24 -11.03 1.12 0.00
CA LYS A 24 -11.02 1.82 1.29
C LYS A 24 -11.20 0.88 2.49
N ASP A 25 -11.92 -0.24 2.33
CA ASP A 25 -12.08 -1.26 3.37
C ASP A 25 -10.74 -1.84 3.83
N ARG A 26 -9.74 -1.88 2.94
CA ARG A 26 -8.40 -2.39 3.22
C ARG A 26 -7.47 -1.32 3.79
N ARG A 27 -7.94 -0.11 4.07
CA ARG A 27 -7.13 1.00 4.62
C ARG A 27 -6.34 0.61 5.85
N LYS A 28 -6.96 -0.07 6.81
CA LYS A 28 -6.25 -0.52 8.03
C LYS A 28 -5.09 -1.44 7.67
N SER A 29 -5.36 -2.49 6.89
CA SER A 29 -4.34 -3.45 6.46
C SER A 29 -3.22 -2.80 5.66
N VAL A 30 -3.54 -1.94 4.69
CA VAL A 30 -2.55 -1.21 3.89
C VAL A 30 -1.66 -0.34 4.76
N ARG A 31 -2.22 0.39 5.74
CA ARG A 31 -1.46 1.29 6.60
C ARG A 31 -0.55 0.52 7.57
N THR A 32 -1.03 -0.60 8.10
CA THR A 32 -0.22 -1.52 8.92
C THR A 32 0.94 -2.07 8.09
N THR A 33 0.65 -2.69 6.95
CA THR A 33 1.68 -3.28 6.08
C THR A 33 2.69 -2.24 5.57
N ALA A 34 2.25 -1.03 5.21
CA ALA A 34 3.15 0.04 4.81
C ALA A 34 4.08 0.49 5.96
N SER A 35 3.60 0.45 7.21
CA SER A 35 4.41 0.77 8.39
C SER A 35 5.41 -0.33 8.72
N ASP A 36 5.00 -1.60 8.57
CA ASP A 36 5.90 -2.76 8.71
C ASP A 36 7.02 -2.68 7.67
N ILE A 37 6.69 -2.52 6.38
CA ILE A 37 7.68 -2.42 5.30
C ILE A 37 8.61 -1.20 5.50
N LYS A 38 8.09 -0.07 6.00
CA LYS A 38 8.93 1.08 6.35
C LYS A 38 9.97 0.73 7.42
N THR A 39 9.61 -0.11 8.38
CA THR A 39 10.49 -0.52 9.47
C THR A 39 11.46 -1.61 9.04
N ASP A 40 10.98 -2.61 8.29
CA ASP A 40 11.76 -3.77 7.83
C ASP A 40 12.73 -3.40 6.69
N GLU A 41 12.27 -2.66 5.69
CA GLU A 41 13.03 -2.39 4.45
C GLU A 41 13.33 -0.90 4.21
N GLY A 42 12.82 0.01 5.06
CA GLY A 42 13.02 1.45 4.88
C GLY A 42 12.22 2.07 3.74
N LYS A 43 11.28 1.33 3.12
CA LYS A 43 10.46 1.84 2.02
C LYS A 43 9.32 2.71 2.56
N VAL A 44 9.19 3.93 2.05
CA VAL A 44 8.24 4.91 2.55
C VAL A 44 7.06 5.03 1.59
N PHE A 45 5.85 4.80 2.10
CA PHE A 45 4.62 4.94 1.34
C PHE A 45 3.79 6.13 1.84
N THR A 46 3.20 6.87 0.90
CA THR A 46 2.19 7.89 1.17
C THR A 46 0.84 7.35 0.75
N THR A 47 -0.17 7.49 1.62
CA THR A 47 -1.52 7.01 1.35
C THR A 47 -2.54 8.12 1.49
N TRP A 48 -3.46 8.24 0.54
CA TRP A 48 -4.58 9.20 0.61
C TRP A 48 -5.86 8.55 0.09
N ILE A 49 -7.01 9.10 0.46
CA ILE A 49 -8.31 8.60 0.01
C ILE A 49 -8.87 9.61 -0.97
N GLU A 50 -9.31 9.12 -2.12
CA GLU A 50 -9.93 9.91 -3.19
C GLU A 50 -11.03 9.03 -3.83
N ASP A 51 -12.24 9.57 -3.99
CA ASP A 51 -13.41 8.88 -4.57
C ASP A 51 -13.64 7.43 -4.05
N ASP A 52 -13.67 7.26 -2.72
CA ASP A 52 -13.84 5.98 -2.02
C ASP A 52 -12.76 4.91 -2.30
N LYS A 53 -11.64 5.31 -2.90
CA LYS A 53 -10.47 4.47 -3.12
C LYS A 53 -9.29 4.98 -2.30
N LEU A 54 -8.48 4.04 -1.82
CA LEU A 54 -7.23 4.33 -1.15
C LEU A 54 -6.10 4.31 -2.16
N PHE A 55 -5.49 5.45 -2.38
CA PHE A 55 -4.28 5.58 -3.19
C PHE A 55 -3.06 5.40 -2.31
N VAL A 56 -2.07 4.68 -2.83
CA VAL A 56 -0.78 4.47 -2.19
C VAL A 56 0.30 4.78 -3.20
N LYS A 57 1.25 5.62 -2.81
CA LYS A 57 2.43 5.95 -3.61
C LYS A 57 3.68 5.59 -2.83
N ARG A 58 4.63 4.94 -3.49
CA ARG A 58 5.95 4.73 -2.92
C ARG A 58 6.80 5.99 -3.14
N ASN A 59 7.25 6.60 -2.06
CA ASN A 59 8.13 7.78 -2.11
C ASN A 59 9.61 7.40 -1.98
N LYS A 60 9.93 6.28 -1.34
CA LYS A 60 11.30 5.81 -1.11
C LYS A 60 11.32 4.29 -1.01
#